data_AF-A0A958Q7T1-F1
#
_entry.id   AF-A0A958Q7T1-F1
#
_cell.length_a   1.000
_cell.length_b   1.000
_cell.length_c   1.000
_cell.angle_alpha   90.00
_cell.angle_beta   90.00
_cell.angle_gamma   90.00
#
_symmetry.space_group_name_H-M   'P 1'
#
loop_
_entity.id
_entity.type
_entity.pdbx_description
1 polymer ?
#
loop_
_entity_poly.entity_id
_entity_poly.type
_entity_poly.pdbx_seq_one_letter_code
_entity_poly.pdbx_strand_id
1 'polypeptide(L)'
;MKYSGKPICSIDMHSEPEAQKELSRLIAQALRNEGCCFIMNSLVDNLLIDAVRQASFELFQLPAELKERYSGKDVRGQRGYSQFGFDKTSGGSLADLSEFWAFGKDLGRVHQSNATYMNKWPSAWFKND
;
A
#
# COMPACT_ATOMS: atom_id res chain seq x y z
N MET A 1 -1.59 -21.32 14.32
CA MET A 1 -0.79 -20.41 15.16
C MET A 1 -1.50 -19.05 15.24
N LYS A 2 -1.33 -18.28 16.30
CA LYS A 2 -1.89 -16.93 16.44
C LYS A 2 -0.78 -15.93 16.75
N TYR A 3 -0.85 -14.72 16.19
CA TYR A 3 0.00 -13.58 16.56
C TYR A 3 -0.90 -12.46 17.06
N SER A 4 -0.64 -11.95 18.27
CA SER A 4 -1.50 -10.96 18.94
C SER A 4 -2.98 -11.37 18.96
N GLY A 5 -3.27 -12.66 19.19
CA GLY A 5 -4.63 -13.22 19.21
C GLY A 5 -5.27 -13.48 17.84
N LYS A 6 -4.70 -12.97 16.74
CA LYS A 6 -5.23 -13.13 15.38
C LYS A 6 -4.66 -14.36 14.68
N PRO A 7 -5.44 -15.04 13.81
CA PRO A 7 -4.97 -16.19 13.05
C PRO A 7 -3.78 -15.86 12.13
N ILE A 8 -2.83 -16.79 12.05
CA ILE A 8 -1.73 -16.78 11.07
C ILE A 8 -2.01 -17.86 10.02
N CYS A 9 -1.96 -17.48 8.75
CA CYS A 9 -2.09 -18.37 7.59
C CYS A 9 -0.77 -18.38 6.80
N SER A 10 -0.14 -19.53 6.60
CA SER A 10 1.08 -19.64 5.80
C SER A 10 0.76 -19.91 4.33
N ILE A 11 1.38 -19.18 3.41
CA ILE A 11 1.19 -19.38 1.96
C ILE A 11 2.09 -20.48 1.35
N ASP A 12 3.03 -21.04 2.11
CA ASP A 12 3.82 -22.21 1.67
C ASP A 12 2.94 -23.40 1.27
N MET A 13 1.71 -23.40 1.75
CA MET A 13 0.67 -24.40 1.50
C MET A 13 -0.01 -24.25 0.13
N HIS A 14 0.36 -23.30 -0.73
CA HIS A 14 -0.37 -23.06 -1.97
C HIS A 14 -0.05 -24.03 -3.13
N SER A 15 1.09 -24.73 -3.07
CA SER A 15 1.58 -25.56 -4.19
C SER A 15 0.88 -26.91 -4.32
N GLU A 16 0.27 -27.40 -3.24
CA GLU A 16 -0.43 -28.69 -3.17
C GLU A 16 -1.94 -28.48 -3.05
N PRO A 17 -2.80 -29.16 -3.84
CA PRO A 17 -4.24 -28.90 -3.87
C PRO A 17 -4.94 -28.97 -2.50
N GLU A 18 -4.56 -29.94 -1.66
CA GLU A 18 -5.17 -30.10 -0.33
C GLU A 18 -4.71 -29.00 0.64
N ALA A 19 -3.46 -28.59 0.53
CA ALA A 19 -2.90 -27.51 1.31
C ALA A 19 -3.51 -26.14 0.91
N GLN A 20 -3.80 -25.94 -0.39
CA GLN A 20 -4.51 -24.76 -0.88
C GLN A 20 -5.95 -24.68 -0.36
N LYS A 21 -6.64 -25.84 -0.29
CA LYS A 21 -8.00 -25.94 0.24
C LYS A 21 -8.04 -25.61 1.73
N GLU A 22 -7.09 -26.14 2.50
CA GLU A 22 -6.97 -25.84 3.93
C GLU A 22 -6.63 -24.36 4.18
N LEU A 23 -5.70 -23.79 3.40
CA LEU A 23 -5.38 -22.36 3.46
C LEU A 23 -6.63 -21.49 3.19
N SER A 24 -7.40 -21.82 2.15
CA SER A 24 -8.65 -21.12 1.83
C SER A 24 -9.66 -21.21 2.98
N ARG A 25 -9.79 -22.38 3.60
CA ARG A 25 -10.67 -22.60 4.77
C ARG A 25 -10.25 -21.73 5.95
N LEU A 26 -8.95 -21.67 6.25
CA LEU A 26 -8.39 -20.88 7.35
C LEU A 26 -8.56 -19.38 7.15
N ILE A 27 -8.27 -18.87 5.95
CA ILE A 27 -8.49 -17.45 5.61
C ILE A 27 -9.97 -17.11 5.75
N ALA A 28 -10.86 -17.93 5.18
CA ALA A 28 -12.29 -17.70 5.25
C ALA A 28 -12.82 -17.69 6.70
N GLN A 29 -12.30 -18.58 7.55
CA GLN A 29 -12.65 -18.61 8.97
C GLN A 29 -12.14 -17.36 9.71
N ALA A 30 -10.91 -16.92 9.44
CA ALA A 30 -10.34 -15.73 10.06
C ALA A 30 -11.09 -14.45 9.64
N LEU A 31 -11.43 -14.32 8.37
CA LEU A 31 -12.23 -13.18 7.88
C LEU A 31 -13.63 -13.16 8.49
N ARG A 32 -14.30 -14.31 8.63
CA ARG A 32 -15.63 -14.38 9.27
C ARG A 32 -15.62 -14.04 10.76
N ASN A 33 -14.60 -14.51 11.47
CA ASN A 33 -14.58 -14.42 12.93
C ASN A 33 -13.91 -13.14 13.44
N GLU A 34 -12.86 -12.67 12.77
CA GLU A 34 -11.97 -11.59 13.23
C GLU A 34 -11.88 -10.42 12.24
N GLY A 35 -12.44 -10.56 11.03
CA GLY A 35 -12.33 -9.57 9.95
C GLY A 35 -10.93 -9.43 9.33
N CYS A 36 -9.92 -10.13 9.84
CA CYS A 36 -8.54 -10.03 9.40
C CYS A 36 -7.70 -11.27 9.79
N CYS A 37 -6.54 -11.43 9.14
CA CYS A 37 -5.54 -12.44 9.49
C CYS A 37 -4.13 -11.96 9.11
N PHE A 38 -3.11 -12.62 9.66
CA PHE A 38 -1.73 -12.45 9.22
C PHE A 38 -1.39 -13.51 8.18
N ILE A 39 -0.75 -13.11 7.08
CA ILE A 39 -0.15 -14.03 6.10
C ILE A 39 1.35 -14.14 6.37
N MET A 40 1.86 -15.37 6.47
CA MET A 40 3.29 -15.66 6.61
C MET A 40 3.85 -16.33 5.37
N ASN A 41 5.17 -16.22 5.20
CA ASN A 41 5.96 -16.76 4.10
C ASN A 41 5.54 -16.19 2.75
N SER A 42 5.26 -14.89 2.76
CA SER A 42 5.01 -14.07 1.58
C SER A 42 5.94 -14.43 0.43
N LEU A 43 5.39 -14.57 -0.77
CA LEU A 43 6.15 -14.75 -2.02
C LEU A 43 6.95 -13.49 -2.42
N VAL A 44 6.90 -12.42 -1.61
CA VAL A 44 7.63 -11.18 -1.80
C VAL A 44 8.98 -11.27 -1.11
N ASP A 45 10.05 -11.00 -1.88
CA ASP A 45 11.42 -10.95 -1.38
C ASP A 45 11.58 -9.91 -0.26
N ASN A 46 12.23 -10.30 0.83
CA ASN A 46 12.55 -9.42 1.95
C ASN A 46 13.43 -8.23 1.52
N LEU A 47 14.36 -8.44 0.57
CA LEU A 47 15.19 -7.36 0.03
C LEU A 47 14.34 -6.30 -0.67
N LEU A 48 13.29 -6.71 -1.38
CA LEU A 48 12.35 -5.79 -2.01
C LEU A 48 11.52 -5.03 -0.96
N ILE A 49 11.07 -5.71 0.10
CA ILE A 49 10.35 -5.06 1.20
C ILE A 49 11.21 -3.98 1.85
N ASP A 50 12.47 -4.29 2.14
CA ASP A 50 13.38 -3.35 2.77
C ASP A 50 13.75 -2.19 1.85
N ALA A 51 13.93 -2.43 0.54
CA ALA A 51 14.14 -1.38 -0.44
C ALA A 51 12.94 -0.41 -0.52
N VAL A 52 11.70 -0.92 -0.51
CA VAL A 52 10.48 -0.09 -0.52
C VAL A 52 10.34 0.72 0.78
N ARG A 53 10.68 0.12 1.93
CA ARG A 53 10.69 0.83 3.22
C ARG A 53 11.71 1.97 3.21
N GLN A 54 12.91 1.71 2.72
CA GLN A 54 13.97 2.71 2.65
C GLN A 54 13.59 3.86 1.71
N ALA A 55 13.07 3.55 0.51
CA ALA A 55 12.58 4.57 -0.43
C ALA A 55 11.44 5.41 0.19
N SER A 56 10.56 4.78 0.96
CA SER A 56 9.48 5.48 1.68
C SER A 56 10.04 6.41 2.76
N PHE A 57 11.05 5.97 3.52
CA PHE A 57 11.71 6.80 4.53
C PHE A 57 12.43 8.01 3.92
N GLU A 58 13.11 7.81 2.80
CA GLU A 58 13.75 8.90 2.03
C GLU A 58 12.73 9.88 1.47
N LEU A 59 11.59 9.39 0.97
CA LEU A 59 10.50 10.23 0.48
C LEU A 59 10.00 11.21 1.53
N PHE A 60 9.64 10.69 2.71
CA PHE A 60 8.99 11.49 3.73
C PHE A 60 9.94 12.41 4.47
N GLN A 61 11.27 12.16 4.39
CA GLN A 61 12.31 13.10 4.83
C GLN A 61 12.48 14.31 3.91
N LEU A 62 11.97 14.29 2.67
CA LEU A 62 12.04 15.46 1.80
C LEU A 62 11.30 16.65 2.42
N PRO A 63 11.78 17.89 2.20
CA PRO A 63 11.06 19.10 2.58
C PRO A 63 9.61 19.09 2.07
N ALA A 64 8.69 19.58 2.89
CA ALA A 64 7.27 19.59 2.59
C ALA A 64 6.97 20.31 1.26
N GLU A 65 7.72 21.38 0.95
CA GLU A 65 7.59 22.15 -0.28
C GLU A 65 7.94 21.34 -1.53
N LEU A 66 8.83 20.33 -1.40
CA LEU A 66 9.15 19.43 -2.49
C LEU A 66 8.07 18.36 -2.65
N LYS A 67 7.57 17.80 -1.55
CA LYS A 67 6.47 16.82 -1.55
C LYS A 67 5.19 17.43 -2.13
N GLU A 68 4.90 18.69 -1.81
CA GLU A 68 3.70 19.41 -2.28
C GLU A 68 3.69 19.63 -3.81
N ARG A 69 4.85 19.58 -4.49
CA ARG A 69 4.89 19.59 -5.97
C ARG A 69 4.18 18.40 -6.61
N TYR A 70 4.01 17.33 -5.83
CA TYR A 70 3.33 16.11 -6.24
C TYR A 70 1.96 15.97 -5.57
N SER A 71 1.37 17.07 -5.09
CA SER A 71 0.07 17.08 -4.40
C SER A 71 -1.00 16.31 -5.16
N GLY A 72 -1.73 15.46 -4.45
CA GLY A 72 -2.86 14.67 -4.95
C GLY A 72 -4.21 15.37 -4.87
N LYS A 73 -4.25 16.65 -4.50
CA LYS A 73 -5.48 17.41 -4.23
C LYS A 73 -6.46 17.40 -5.42
N ASP A 74 -5.95 17.47 -6.64
CA ASP A 74 -6.68 17.39 -7.90
C ASP A 74 -7.46 16.08 -8.08
N VAL A 75 -6.99 14.99 -7.47
CA VAL A 75 -7.64 13.68 -7.50
C VAL A 75 -8.09 13.18 -6.12
N ARG A 76 -8.30 14.10 -5.18
CA ARG A 76 -8.74 13.81 -3.82
C ARG A 76 -7.83 12.79 -3.11
N GLY A 77 -6.53 12.93 -3.28
CA GLY A 77 -5.52 12.07 -2.63
C GLY A 77 -5.37 10.68 -3.25
N GLN A 78 -6.03 10.36 -4.36
CA GLN A 78 -5.89 9.04 -4.99
C GLN A 78 -4.53 8.80 -5.68
N ARG A 79 -3.77 9.86 -5.95
CA ARG A 79 -2.41 9.82 -6.51
C ARG A 79 -1.55 10.90 -5.86
N GLY A 80 -0.26 10.65 -5.70
CA GLY A 80 0.70 11.61 -5.20
C GLY A 80 0.58 11.89 -3.71
N TYR A 81 1.11 13.04 -3.29
CA TYR A 81 1.29 13.42 -1.90
C TYR A 81 0.01 14.00 -1.27
N SER A 82 -0.24 13.61 -0.02
CA SER A 82 -1.22 14.23 0.87
C SER A 82 -0.54 14.57 2.19
N GLN A 83 -0.60 15.86 2.53
CA GLN A 83 -0.07 16.38 3.79
C GLN A 83 -0.90 15.94 5.01
N PHE A 84 -0.34 16.16 6.19
CA PHE A 84 -1.03 15.99 7.47
C PHE A 84 -2.41 16.65 7.50
N GLY A 85 -3.38 15.93 8.07
CA GLY A 85 -4.75 16.41 8.24
C GLY A 85 -5.55 16.55 6.94
N PHE A 86 -5.06 16.00 5.82
CA PHE A 86 -5.79 15.99 4.56
C PHE A 86 -7.01 15.06 4.61
N ASP A 87 -6.82 13.84 5.12
CA ASP A 87 -7.90 12.86 5.26
C ASP A 87 -8.68 13.11 6.55
N LYS A 88 -9.94 13.51 6.37
CA LYS A 88 -10.96 13.49 7.41
C LYS A 88 -11.70 12.17 7.27
N THR A 89 -11.42 11.21 8.16
CA THR A 89 -12.24 9.99 8.23
C THR A 89 -13.70 10.39 8.46
N SER A 90 -14.59 9.98 7.55
CA SER A 90 -16.02 10.28 7.60
C SER A 90 -16.61 9.95 8.97
N GLY A 91 -16.98 10.99 9.74
CA GLY A 91 -17.53 10.86 11.10
C GLY A 91 -16.57 11.22 12.24
N GLY A 92 -15.28 11.37 11.98
CA GLY A 92 -14.29 11.88 12.94
C GLY A 92 -14.17 13.40 12.89
N SER A 93 -14.17 14.06 14.05
CA SER A 93 -13.95 15.51 14.18
C SER A 93 -12.48 15.92 14.00
N LEU A 94 -11.56 14.96 14.10
CA LEU A 94 -10.12 15.16 13.99
C LEU A 94 -9.63 14.60 12.66
N ALA A 95 -8.84 15.40 11.94
CA ALA A 95 -8.14 14.93 10.76
C ALA A 95 -6.99 14.01 11.17
N ASP A 96 -6.67 13.03 10.35
CA ASP A 96 -5.61 12.08 10.67
C ASP A 96 -4.24 12.79 10.74
N LEU A 97 -3.43 12.42 11.72
CA LEU A 97 -2.06 12.93 11.89
C LEU A 97 -1.09 12.07 11.07
N SER A 98 -1.44 11.87 9.80
CA SER A 98 -0.64 11.13 8.84
C SER A 98 -0.43 11.95 7.58
N GLU A 99 0.76 11.81 6.99
CA GLU A 99 0.99 12.14 5.60
C GLU A 99 1.08 10.85 4.80
N PHE A 100 0.69 10.89 3.53
CA PHE A 100 0.72 9.69 2.67
C PHE A 100 1.08 10.00 1.23
N TRP A 101 1.49 8.96 0.52
CA TRP A 101 1.72 8.98 -0.92
C TRP A 101 0.91 7.87 -1.57
N ALA A 102 -0.09 8.24 -2.36
CA ALA A 102 -0.95 7.29 -3.05
C ALA A 102 -0.45 7.02 -4.46
N PHE A 103 -0.50 5.76 -4.88
CA PHE A 103 -0.23 5.35 -6.26
C PHE A 103 -1.12 4.16 -6.63
N GLY A 104 -1.33 3.97 -7.92
CA GLY A 104 -2.11 2.87 -8.49
C GLY A 104 -1.35 2.14 -9.57
N LYS A 105 -2.07 1.38 -10.40
CA LYS A 105 -1.50 0.71 -11.57
C LYS A 105 -0.92 1.74 -12.55
N ASP A 106 0.29 1.50 -13.05
CA ASP A 106 0.83 2.29 -14.16
C ASP A 106 -0.01 2.08 -15.41
N LEU A 107 -0.58 3.16 -15.93
CA LEU A 107 -1.56 3.11 -17.04
C LEU A 107 -0.90 3.01 -18.43
N GLY A 108 0.44 3.04 -18.50
CA GLY A 108 1.20 2.97 -19.76
C GLY A 108 0.78 4.03 -20.77
N ARG A 109 1.19 3.86 -22.05
CA ARG A 109 0.78 4.76 -23.15
C ARG A 109 -0.63 4.51 -23.68
N VAL A 110 -1.27 3.41 -23.29
CA VAL A 110 -2.52 2.92 -23.92
C VAL A 110 -3.77 3.48 -23.24
N HIS A 111 -3.69 3.92 -21.99
CA HIS A 111 -4.81 4.51 -21.23
C HIS A 111 -4.64 6.02 -20.99
N GLN A 112 -4.21 6.78 -22.00
CA GLN A 112 -4.07 8.24 -21.93
C GLN A 112 -5.40 9.00 -21.73
N SER A 113 -6.55 8.33 -21.82
CA SER A 113 -7.86 8.96 -21.68
C SER A 113 -8.17 9.46 -20.26
N ASN A 114 -7.30 9.23 -19.27
CA ASN A 114 -7.45 9.78 -17.93
C ASN A 114 -6.10 10.17 -17.30
N ALA A 115 -5.37 11.06 -17.97
CA ALA A 115 -4.09 11.63 -17.50
C ALA A 115 -4.15 12.11 -16.03
N THR A 116 -5.34 12.53 -15.58
CA THR A 116 -5.71 12.83 -14.20
C THR A 116 -5.26 11.77 -13.19
N TYR A 117 -5.29 10.48 -13.54
CA TYR A 117 -4.97 9.36 -12.62
C TYR A 117 -3.60 8.73 -12.85
N MET A 118 -2.70 9.41 -13.55
CA MET A 118 -1.31 8.98 -13.66
C MET A 118 -0.62 9.03 -12.30
N ASN A 119 0.28 8.07 -12.06
CA ASN A 119 1.11 8.10 -10.86
C ASN A 119 2.01 9.32 -10.88
N LYS A 120 2.07 10.01 -9.74
CA LYS A 120 2.98 11.13 -9.50
C LYS A 120 4.17 10.54 -8.77
N TRP A 121 5.38 10.76 -9.29
CA TRP A 121 6.60 10.18 -8.76
C TRP A 121 7.72 11.22 -8.80
N PRO A 122 8.57 11.31 -7.77
CA PRO A 122 9.78 12.14 -7.79
C PRO A 122 10.68 11.81 -8.98
N SER A 123 11.03 12.82 -9.78
CA SER A 123 11.90 12.66 -10.94
C SER A 123 13.31 12.21 -10.57
N ALA A 124 13.75 12.46 -9.34
CA ALA A 124 15.06 12.04 -8.83
C ALA A 124 15.20 10.53 -8.60
N TRP A 125 14.09 9.79 -8.49
CA TRP A 125 14.11 8.34 -8.31
C TRP A 125 14.12 7.56 -9.61
N PHE A 126 13.57 8.16 -10.67
CA PHE A 126 13.77 7.65 -12.02
C PHE A 126 15.01 8.30 -12.60
N LYS A 127 16.18 7.84 -12.13
CA LYS A 127 17.33 7.87 -13.02
C LYS A 127 16.95 6.95 -14.18
N ASN A 128 16.71 7.55 -15.34
CA ASN A 128 16.51 6.79 -16.58
C ASN A 128 17.75 5.93 -16.77
N ASP A 129 17.59 4.62 -16.72
CA ASP A 129 18.45 3.69 -17.46
C ASP A 129 18.09 3.76 -18.94
#